data_AF-A0A2T8JCS8-F1
#
_entry.id   AF-A0A2T8JCS8-F1
#
_cell.length_a   1.000
_cell.length_b   1.000
_cell.length_c   1.000
_cell.angle_alpha   90.00
_cell.angle_beta   90.00
_cell.angle_gamma   90.00
#
_symmetry.space_group_name_H-M   'P 1'
#
loop_
_entity.id
_entity.type
_entity.pdbx_description
1 polymer ?
#
loop_
_entity_poly.entity_id
_entity_poly.type
_entity_poly.pdbx_seq_one_letter_code
_entity_poly.pdbx_strand_id
1 'polypeptide(L)' 'MHLFFSCSFSQACWGFISIPWDFNSSPLDMIIFARQQFGKPIFRKVVMVA' A
#
# COMPACT_ATOMS: atom_id res chain seq x y z
N MET A 1 -0.81 -13.41 -5.71
CA MET A 1 0.18 -12.42 -5.20
C MET A 1 0.38 -11.36 -6.27
N HIS A 2 0.06 -10.09 -5.97
CA HIS A 2 0.36 -8.98 -6.88
C HIS A 2 1.75 -8.44 -6.60
N LEU A 3 2.54 -8.19 -7.66
CA LEU A 3 3.87 -7.55 -7.55
C LEU A 3 3.84 -6.27 -6.71
N PHE A 4 2.72 -5.54 -6.79
CA PHE A 4 2.40 -4.38 -5.96
C PHE A 4 2.63 -4.59 -4.45
N PHE A 5 2.38 -5.79 -3.92
CA PHE A 5 2.56 -6.13 -2.51
C PHE A 5 3.78 -7.01 -2.23
N SER A 6 4.19 -7.83 -3.19
CA SER A 6 5.20 -8.88 -2.97
C SER A 6 6.58 -8.58 -3.55
N CYS A 7 6.73 -7.55 -4.39
CA CYS A 7 8.03 -7.18 -4.95
C CYS A 7 8.84 -6.35 -3.92
N SER A 8 10.13 -6.67 -3.77
CA SER A 8 11.05 -5.95 -2.88
C SER A 8 11.12 -4.44 -3.20
N PHE A 9 11.00 -4.07 -4.48
CA PHE A 9 10.94 -2.68 -4.90
C PHE A 9 9.69 -1.97 -4.34
N SER A 10 8.52 -2.58 -4.50
CA SER A 10 7.27 -2.00 -3.99
C SER A 10 7.28 -1.90 -2.47
N GLN A 11 7.77 -2.93 -1.76
CA GLN A 11 7.93 -2.89 -0.30
C GLN A 11 8.86 -1.75 0.17
N ALA A 12 9.97 -1.52 -0.55
CA ALA A 12 10.87 -0.41 -0.26
C ALA A 12 10.18 0.95 -0.48
N CYS A 13 9.43 1.11 -1.58
CA CYS A 13 8.63 2.31 -1.85
C CYS A 13 7.58 2.56 -0.76
N TRP A 14 6.88 1.52 -0.30
CA TRP A 14 5.90 1.60 0.76
C TRP A 14 6.50 1.99 2.10
N GLY A 15 7.68 1.44 2.43
CA GLY A 15 8.45 1.86 3.60
C GLY A 15 8.87 3.33 3.52
N PHE A 16 9.33 3.79 2.36
CA PHE A 16 9.74 5.19 2.15
C PHE A 16 8.58 6.18 2.33
N ILE A 17 7.40 5.84 1.84
CA ILE A 17 6.19 6.69 1.95
C ILE A 17 5.48 6.46 3.30
N SER A 18 5.97 5.54 4.13
CA SER A 18 5.38 5.14 5.43
C SER A 18 3.91 4.72 5.30
N ILE A 19 3.60 3.94 4.26
CA ILE A 19 2.27 3.33 4.10
C ILE A 19 2.27 1.99 4.82
N PRO A 20 1.49 1.82 5.90
CA PRO A 20 1.40 0.54 6.58
C PRO A 20 0.50 -0.41 5.79
N TRP A 21 1.04 -1.57 5.42
CA TRP A 21 0.30 -2.65 4.78
C TRP A 21 0.13 -3.82 5.75
N ASP A 22 -1.09 -4.34 5.86
CA ASP A 22 -1.38 -5.55 6.65
C ASP A 22 -1.39 -6.78 5.74
N PHE A 23 -0.24 -7.44 5.59
CA PHE A 23 -0.10 -8.57 4.67
C PHE A 23 -0.90 -9.83 5.07
N ASN A 24 -1.52 -9.85 6.26
CA ASN A 24 -2.33 -10.97 6.72
C ASN A 24 -3.79 -10.92 6.26
N SER A 25 -4.22 -9.77 5.71
CA SER A 25 -5.61 -9.51 5.31
C SER A 25 -5.85 -9.75 3.81
N SER A 26 -7.11 -9.69 3.36
CA SER A 26 -7.40 -9.73 1.93
C SER A 26 -6.87 -8.46 1.23
N PRO A 27 -6.48 -8.49 -0.06
CA PRO A 27 -5.93 -7.32 -0.74
C PRO A 27 -6.82 -6.07 -0.69
N LEU A 28 -8.15 -6.26 -0.69
CA LEU A 28 -9.10 -5.15 -0.56
C LEU A 28 -9.05 -4.54 0.84
N ASP A 29 -9.02 -5.37 1.88
CA ASP A 29 -8.88 -4.92 3.26
C ASP A 29 -7.55 -4.22 3.51
N MET A 30 -6.46 -4.69 2.88
CA MET A 30 -5.15 -4.04 2.92
C MET A 30 -5.23 -2.59 2.41
N ILE A 31 -5.89 -2.38 1.26
CA ILE A 31 -6.02 -1.06 0.64
C ILE A 31 -6.91 -0.16 1.51
N ILE A 32 -7.98 -0.69 2.09
CA ILE A 32 -8.86 0.06 2.99
C ILE A 32 -8.10 0.48 4.25
N PHE A 33 -7.38 -0.45 4.89
CA PHE A 33 -6.54 -0.19 6.06
C PHE A 33 -5.46 0.85 5.76
N ALA A 34 -4.68 0.64 4.70
CA ALA A 34 -3.61 1.56 4.30
C ALA A 34 -4.15 2.96 4.00
N ARG A 35 -5.33 3.06 3.35
CA ARG A 35 -6.01 4.35 3.11
C ARG A 35 -6.39 5.05 4.41
N GLN A 36 -6.96 4.32 5.37
CA GLN A 36 -7.38 4.86 6.66
C GLN A 36 -6.18 5.35 7.48
N GLN A 37 -5.11 4.56 7.52
CA GLN A 37 -3.90 4.89 8.28
C GLN A 37 -3.09 6.03 7.64
N PHE A 38 -2.94 6.01 6.32
CA PHE A 38 -2.18 7.04 5.61
C PHE A 38 -2.92 8.38 5.60
N GLY A 39 -4.26 8.37 5.55
CA GLY A 39 -5.12 9.54 5.80
C GLY A 39 -5.02 10.69 4.78
N LYS A 40 -4.13 10.61 3.78
CA LYS A 40 -3.89 11.68 2.80
C LYS A 40 -4.56 11.39 1.46
N PRO A 41 -5.11 12.42 0.78
CA PRO A 41 -5.76 12.27 -0.52
C PRO A 41 -4.81 11.80 -1.63
N ILE A 42 -3.49 11.97 -1.44
CA ILE A 42 -2.47 11.50 -2.39
C ILE A 42 -2.40 9.97 -2.49
N PHE A 43 -2.93 9.23 -1.51
CA PHE A 43 -2.97 7.76 -1.50
C PHE A 43 -3.47 7.18 -2.82
N ARG A 44 -4.57 7.73 -3.36
CA ARG A 44 -5.18 7.23 -4.60
C ARG A 44 -4.24 7.38 -5.79
N LYS A 45 -3.49 8.49 -5.85
CA LYS A 45 -2.51 8.73 -6.92
C LYS A 45 -1.33 7.78 -6.80
N VAL A 46 -0.86 7.53 -5.57
CA VAL A 46 0.23 6.60 -5.29
C VAL A 46 -0.14 5.17 -5.74
N VAL A 47 -1.34 4.70 -5.38
CA VAL A 47 -1.82 3.35 -5.76
C VAL A 47 -2.06 3.23 -7.27
N MET A 48 -2.42 4.31 -7.96
CA MET A 48 -2.63 4.28 -9.43
C MET A 48 -1.34 4.26 -10.24
N VAL A 49 -0.23 4.80 -9.71
CA VAL A 49 1.05 4.91 -10.43
C VAL A 49 1.96 3.70 -10.19
N ALA A 50 1.77 2.99 -9.09
CA ALA A 50 2.55 1.81 -8.72
C ALA A 50 1.98 0.51 -9.30
#